data_AF-A0A0Q8E2T9-F1
#
_entry.id   AF-A0A0Q8E2T9-F1
#
_cell.length_a   1.000
_cell.length_b   1.000
_cell.length_c   1.000
_cell.angle_alpha   90.00
_cell.angle_beta   90.00
_cell.angle_gamma   90.00
#
_symmetry.space_group_name_H-M   'P 1'
#
loop_
_entity.id
_entity.type
_entity.pdbx_description
1 polymer ?
#
loop_
_entity_poly.entity_id
_entity_poly.type
_entity_poly.pdbx_seq_one_letter_code
_entity_poly.pdbx_strand_id
1 'polypeptide(L)'
;MPTAKAVEITAFVDADSIDPVRISDSYYLAADGQVAAKPDALLRKALERSSKVAVAKFAWHGRERLGLLRVREGANVLHSMKWRAAMRSGRAGQAARA
;
A
#
# COMPACT_ATOMS: atom_id res chain seq x y z
N MET A 1 -0.32 2.25 -23.51
CA MET A 1 -0.60 3.28 -22.49
C MET A 1 0.74 3.71 -21.90
N PRO A 2 1.00 5.02 -21.72
CA PRO A 2 2.18 5.43 -20.96
C PRO A 2 2.11 4.71 -19.62
N THR A 3 3.18 4.01 -19.23
CA THR A 3 3.27 3.40 -17.89
C THR A 3 3.06 4.52 -16.89
N ALA A 4 1.87 4.57 -16.27
CA ALA A 4 1.58 5.56 -15.25
C ALA A 4 2.64 5.39 -14.17
N LYS A 5 3.51 6.39 -14.00
CA LYS A 5 4.52 6.44 -12.94
C LYS A 5 3.90 6.65 -11.55
N ALA A 6 2.57 6.71 -11.48
CA ALA A 6 1.84 6.94 -10.25
C ALA A 6 1.64 5.63 -9.49
N VAL A 7 1.79 5.72 -8.16
CA VAL A 7 1.29 4.72 -7.22
C VAL A 7 -0.07 5.21 -6.74
N GLU A 8 -1.13 4.49 -7.09
CA GLU A 8 -2.49 4.80 -6.70
C GLU A 8 -2.85 4.06 -5.42
N ILE A 9 -3.09 4.79 -4.33
CA ILE A 9 -3.50 4.19 -3.05
C ILE A 9 -4.98 3.81 -3.12
N THR A 10 -5.30 2.56 -2.83
CA THR A 10 -6.68 2.03 -2.89
C THR A 10 -7.28 1.82 -1.50
N ALA A 11 -6.47 1.54 -0.48
CA ALA A 11 -6.93 1.37 0.89
C ALA A 11 -5.80 1.55 1.91
N PHE A 12 -6.17 1.81 3.16
CA PHE A 12 -5.30 1.67 4.33
C PHE A 12 -5.82 0.53 5.21
N VAL A 13 -4.94 -0.38 5.61
CA VAL A 13 -5.29 -1.57 6.41
C VAL A 13 -4.33 -1.72 7.58
N ASP A 14 -4.71 -2.46 8.62
CA ASP A 14 -3.80 -2.76 9.73
C ASP A 14 -2.59 -3.57 9.23
N ALA A 15 -1.40 -3.20 9.70
CA ALA A 15 -0.16 -3.82 9.27
C ALA A 15 -0.11 -5.33 9.59
N ASP A 16 -0.75 -5.74 10.69
CA ASP A 16 -0.85 -7.13 11.16
C ASP A 16 -1.86 -7.98 10.35
N SER A 17 -2.76 -7.35 9.60
CA SER A 17 -3.71 -8.05 8.72
C SER A 17 -3.05 -8.63 7.46
N ILE A 18 -1.80 -8.25 7.20
CA ILE A 18 -1.05 -8.65 6.01
C ILE A 18 -0.18 -9.86 6.33
N ASP A 19 -0.59 -11.01 5.83
CA ASP A 19 0.23 -12.23 5.84
C ASP A 19 1.52 -12.00 5.02
N PRO A 20 2.72 -12.11 5.63
CA PRO A 20 4.00 -11.94 4.94
C PRO A 20 4.16 -12.82 3.68
N VAL A 21 3.46 -13.96 3.57
CA VAL A 21 3.49 -14.83 2.38
C VAL A 21 2.99 -14.11 1.12
N ARG A 22 2.17 -13.07 1.29
CA ARG A 22 1.58 -12.26 0.22
C ARG A 22 2.56 -11.24 -0.36
N ILE A 23 3.68 -10.97 0.31
CA ILE A 23 4.69 -10.00 -0.10
C ILE A 23 5.74 -10.68 -1.00
N SER A 24 6.25 -9.93 -1.98
CA SER A 24 7.34 -10.32 -2.89
C SER A 24 8.40 -9.23 -2.93
N ASP A 25 8.84 -8.82 -4.12
CA ASP A 25 9.94 -7.87 -4.31
C ASP A 25 9.67 -6.52 -3.64
N SER A 26 10.72 -5.90 -3.11
CA SER A 26 10.65 -4.61 -2.40
C SER A 26 11.42 -3.54 -3.15
N TYR A 27 10.86 -2.32 -3.18
CA TYR A 27 11.43 -1.16 -3.83
C TYR A 27 11.33 0.06 -2.93
N TYR A 28 12.44 0.77 -2.73
CA TYR A 28 12.42 2.09 -2.11
C TYR A 28 11.87 3.11 -3.09
N LEU A 29 10.97 3.96 -2.61
CA LEU A 29 10.37 5.04 -3.38
C LEU A 29 10.85 6.39 -2.87
N ALA A 30 11.08 7.29 -3.81
CA ALA A 30 11.30 8.70 -3.56
C ALA A 30 10.27 9.51 -4.36
N ALA A 31 9.93 10.69 -3.86
CA ALA A 31 9.04 11.60 -4.55
C ALA A 31 9.64 12.03 -5.92
N ASP A 32 8.81 12.05 -6.96
CA ASP A 32 9.23 12.51 -8.29
C ASP A 32 9.10 14.04 -8.38
N GLY A 33 10.18 14.74 -8.03
CA GLY A 33 10.28 16.19 -8.09
C GLY A 33 9.59 16.94 -6.94
N GLN A 34 9.68 18.27 -7.00
CA GLN A 34 9.26 19.16 -5.90
C GLN A 34 7.75 19.14 -5.63
N VAL A 35 6.93 18.94 -6.66
CA VAL A 35 5.46 18.90 -6.54
C VAL A 35 5.02 17.71 -5.69
N ALA A 36 5.68 16.56 -5.85
CA ALA A 36 5.38 15.34 -5.12
C ALA A 36 5.95 15.32 -3.68
N ALA A 37 6.93 16.19 -3.37
CA ALA A 37 7.65 16.17 -2.11
C ALA A 37 6.76 16.34 -0.87
N LYS A 38 5.80 17.28 -0.91
CA LYS A 38 4.89 17.53 0.23
C LYS A 38 3.87 16.39 0.41
N PRO A 39 3.16 15.91 -0.63
CA PRO A 39 2.31 14.73 -0.51
C PRO A 39 3.04 13.48 0.00
N ASP A 40 4.22 13.19 -0.54
CA ASP A 40 5.04 12.04 -0.12
C ASP A 40 5.42 12.13 1.37
N ALA A 41 5.89 13.30 1.81
CA ALA A 41 6.24 13.54 3.20
C ALA A 41 5.02 13.42 4.15
N LEU A 42 3.84 13.86 3.71
CA LEU A 42 2.62 13.74 4.50
C LEU A 42 2.19 12.28 4.64
N LEU A 43 2.19 11.54 3.53
CA LEU A 43 1.86 10.11 3.52
C LEU A 43 2.82 9.31 4.41
N ARG A 44 4.13 9.55 4.27
CA ARG A 44 5.15 8.92 5.10
C ARG A 44 4.88 9.18 6.58
N LYS A 45 4.68 10.44 6.99
CA LYS A 45 4.38 10.80 8.38
C LYS A 45 3.08 10.16 8.88
N ALA A 46 2.05 10.05 8.04
CA ALA A 46 0.79 9.41 8.41
C ALA A 46 0.97 7.90 8.65
N LEU A 47 1.72 7.23 7.78
CA LEU A 47 2.03 5.81 7.91
C LEU A 47 2.96 5.53 9.11
N GLU A 48 3.98 6.35 9.37
CA GLU A 48 4.86 6.21 10.53
C GLU A 48 4.13 6.34 11.87
N ARG A 49 3.12 7.22 11.94
CA ARG A 49 2.35 7.50 13.15
C ARG A 49 1.19 6.54 13.36
N SER A 50 0.92 5.67 12.40
CA SER A 50 -0.20 4.73 12.46
C SER A 50 0.29 3.29 12.44
N SER A 51 -0.52 2.37 12.95
CA SER A 51 -0.28 0.93 12.78
C SER A 51 -0.80 0.42 11.43
N LYS A 52 -0.82 1.29 10.41
CA LYS A 52 -1.43 1.03 9.10
C LYS A 52 -0.37 0.92 8.01
N VAL A 53 -0.76 0.23 6.95
CA VAL A 53 -0.05 0.14 5.66
C VAL A 53 -1.03 0.49 4.54
N ALA A 54 -0.52 0.99 3.42
CA ALA A 54 -1.37 1.30 2.27
C ALA A 54 -1.32 0.15 1.25
N VAL A 55 -2.48 -0.25 0.75
CA VAL A 55 -2.59 -1.08 -0.46
C VAL A 55 -2.66 -0.13 -1.65
N ALA A 56 -1.94 -0.45 -2.71
CA ALA A 56 -1.83 0.40 -3.88
C ALA A 56 -1.82 -0.39 -5.19
N LYS A 57 -2.12 0.31 -6.28
CA LYS A 57 -1.93 -0.14 -7.67
C LYS A 57 -0.78 0.64 -8.29
N PHE A 58 0.04 -0.03 -9.08
CA PHE A 58 1.15 0.60 -9.79
C PHE A 58 1.46 -0.14 -11.09
N ALA A 59 2.03 0.56 -12.07
CA ALA A 59 2.50 -0.04 -13.31
C ALA A 59 3.98 -0.41 -13.20
N TRP A 60 4.33 -1.65 -13.53
CA TRP A 60 5.72 -2.11 -13.58
C TRP A 60 5.93 -3.07 -14.76
N HIS A 61 6.95 -2.80 -15.58
CA HIS A 61 7.20 -3.52 -16.85
C HIS A 61 5.93 -3.72 -17.70
N GLY A 62 5.13 -2.65 -17.86
CA GLY A 62 3.93 -2.66 -18.71
C GLY A 62 2.73 -3.42 -18.15
N ARG A 63 2.75 -3.84 -16.87
CA ARG A 63 1.62 -4.50 -16.20
C ARG A 63 1.21 -3.77 -14.94
N GLU A 64 -0.09 -3.67 -14.69
CA GLU A 64 -0.61 -3.24 -13.40
C GLU A 64 -0.36 -4.33 -12.35
N ARG A 65 0.02 -3.90 -11.15
CA ARG A 65 0.30 -4.76 -9.99
C ARG A 65 -0.35 -4.19 -8.75
N LEU A 66 -0.68 -5.07 -7.81
CA LEU A 66 -0.96 -4.69 -6.43
C LEU A 66 0.34 -4.56 -5.66
N GLY A 67 0.38 -3.55 -4.78
CA GLY A 67 1.50 -3.31 -3.89
C GLY A 67 1.07 -2.98 -2.48
N LEU A 68 1.98 -3.23 -1.55
CA LEU A 68 1.90 -2.81 -0.17
C LEU A 68 2.92 -1.71 0.06
N LEU A 69 2.46 -0.50 0.37
CA LEU A 69 3.31 0.62 0.73
C LEU A 69 3.38 0.75 2.25
N ARG A 70 4.59 0.79 2.79
CA ARG A 70 4.87 1.01 4.21
C ARG A 70 6.08 1.90 4.39
N VAL A 71 6.29 2.41 5.60
CA VAL A 71 7.51 3.14 5.95
C VAL A 71 8.47 2.22 6.69
N ARG A 72 9.75 2.28 6.31
CA ARG A 72 10.85 1.54 6.92
C ARG A 72 12.03 2.50 7.01
N GLU A 73 12.56 2.69 8.21
CA GLU A 73 13.76 3.53 8.44
C GLU A 73 13.61 4.95 7.83
N GLY A 74 12.40 5.51 7.93
CA GLY A 74 12.09 6.85 7.39
C GLY A 74 11.97 6.90 5.87
N ALA A 75 11.90 5.77 5.17
CA ALA A 75 11.70 5.72 3.72
C ALA A 75 10.44 4.96 3.33
N ASN A 76 9.79 5.41 2.26
CA ASN A 76 8.66 4.70 1.64
C ASN A 76 9.18 3.44 0.94
N VAL A 77 8.62 2.29 1.29
CA VAL A 77 8.96 0.99 0.70
C VAL A 77 7.70 0.37 0.13
N LEU A 78 7.71 0.16 -1.19
CA LEU A 78 6.67 -0.53 -1.93
C LEU A 78 7.06 -1.99 -2.12
N HIS A 79 6.22 -2.88 -1.65
CA HIS A 79 6.34 -4.30 -1.91
C HIS A 79 5.37 -4.70 -3.00
N SER A 80 5.81 -5.49 -3.99
CA SER A 80 4.88 -6.19 -4.87
C SER A 80 4.08 -7.21 -4.05
N MET A 81 2.78 -7.30 -4.30
CA MET A 81 1.93 -8.32 -3.70
C MET A 81 1.64 -9.44 -4.68
N LYS A 82 1.69 -10.68 -4.19
CA LYS A 82 1.22 -11.85 -4.94
C LYS A 82 -0.30 -11.79 -5.01
N TRP A 83 -0.84 -11.85 -6.23
CA TRP A 83 -2.27 -11.99 -6.43
C TRP A 83 -2.74 -13.35 -5.90
N ARG A 84 -3.51 -13.36 -4.80
CA ARG A 84 -4.33 -14.52 -4.40
C ARG A 84 -5.76 -14.02 -4.30
N ALA A 85 -6.65 -14.63 -5.09
CA ALA A 85 -8.09 -14.41 -5.03
C ALA A 85 -8.59 -14.62 -3.59
N ALA A 86 -8.84 -13.53 -2.87
CA ALA A 86 -9.39 -13.57 -1.53
C ALA A 86 -10.23 -12.31 -1.29
N MET A 87 -11.29 -12.15 -2.09
CA MET A 87 -12.49 -11.48 -1.60
C MET A 87 -13.39 -12.54 -0.97
N ARG A 88 -13.32 -12.68 0.35
CA ARG A 88 -14.49 -13.00 1.16
C ARG A 88 -14.46 -12.07 2.36
N SER A 89 -15.28 -11.04 2.28
CA SER A 89 -15.66 -10.15 3.36
C SER A 89 -16.20 -10.99 4.52
N GLY A 90 -15.43 -11.10 5.60
CA GLY A 90 -15.98 -11.49 6.89
C GLY A 90 -16.81 -10.32 7.41
N ARG A 91 -18.13 -10.40 7.25
CA ARG A 91 -19.10 -9.47 7.85
C ARG A 91 -19.01 -9.62 9.38
N ALA A 92 -18.17 -8.81 10.04
CA ALA A 92 -18.21 -8.64 11.49
C ALA A 92 -19.02 -7.39 11.79
N GLY A 93 -20.32 -7.57 12.03
CA GLY A 93 -21.21 -6.46 12.36
C GLY A 93 -22.68 -6.83 12.31
N GLN A 94 -23.14 -7.69 13.23
CA GLN A 94 -24.45 -7.60 13.88
C GLN A 94 -24.65 -8.80 14.82
N ALA A 95 -24.59 -8.52 16.12
CA ALA A 95 -25.48 -9.08 17.14
C ALA A 95 -25.03 -8.58 18.52
N ALA A 96 -25.28 -7.29 18.78
CA ALA A 96 -25.57 -6.81 20.12
C ALA A 96 -26.86 -6.01 20.01
N ARG A 97 -27.81 -6.30 20.91
CA ARG A 97 -29.18 -5.77 21.06
C ARG A 97 -30.27 -6.62 20.41
N ALA A 98 -30.82 -7.57 21.16
CA ALA A 98 -32.01 -7.36 21.99
C ALA A 98 -31.99 -8.39 23.12
#